data_AF-A0A2J5PLG2-F1
#
_entry.id   AF-A0A2J5PLG2-F1
#
_cell.length_a   1.000
_cell.length_b   1.000
_cell.length_c   1.000
_cell.angle_alpha   90.00
_cell.angle_beta   90.00
_cell.angle_gamma   90.00
#
_symmetry.space_group_name_H-M   'P 1'
#
loop_
_entity.id
_entity.type
_entity.pdbx_description
1 polymer ?
#
loop_
_entity_poly.entity_id
_entity_poly.type
_entity_poly.pdbx_seq_one_letter_code
_entity_poly.pdbx_strand_id
1 'polypeptide(L)'
;MFLSSLMAIAAVLIMGVISPGPSFIYVARNAVARSRMHGLVTALGTGTGAAIFSIMAMMGLQKVLTAVPEMFIGLKVAGGLYLLWLGYKIYRGAAQPMDFAAGGMAAEHSLLKTFRDGLYT
;
A
#
# COMPACT_ATOMS: atom_id res chain seq x y z
N MET A 1 14.81 -1.84 -24.72
CA MET A 1 13.70 -1.02 -24.17
C MET A 1 12.85 -1.79 -23.15
N PHE A 2 12.35 -3.00 -23.45
CA PHE A 2 11.52 -3.75 -22.49
C PHE A 2 12.28 -4.15 -21.21
N LEU A 3 13.45 -4.78 -21.34
CA LEU A 3 14.26 -5.23 -20.20
C LEU A 3 14.71 -4.06 -19.30
N SER A 4 15.09 -2.92 -19.90
CA SER A 4 15.46 -1.71 -19.18
C SER A 4 14.30 -1.13 -18.37
N SER A 5 13.08 -1.13 -18.93
CA SER A 5 11.88 -0.68 -18.20
C SER A 5 11.52 -1.62 -17.04
N LEU A 6 11.64 -2.94 -17.24
CA LEU A 6 11.39 -3.92 -16.19
C LEU A 6 12.39 -3.77 -15.04
N MET A 7 13.67 -3.56 -15.35
CA MET A 7 14.70 -3.31 -14.34
C MET A 7 14.47 -2.01 -13.57
N ALA A 8 14.07 -0.93 -14.26
CA ALA A 8 13.74 0.32 -13.60
C ALA A 8 12.54 0.18 -12.65
N ILE A 9 11.46 -0.50 -13.09
CA ILE A 9 10.29 -0.78 -12.24
C ILE A 9 10.68 -1.64 -11.05
N ALA A 10 11.43 -2.73 -11.28
CA ALA A 10 11.90 -3.61 -10.22
C ALA A 10 12.74 -2.86 -9.18
N ALA A 11 13.67 -2.01 -9.61
CA ALA A 11 14.49 -1.20 -8.71
C ALA A 11 13.64 -0.28 -7.82
N VAL A 12 12.66 0.43 -8.42
CA VAL A 12 11.75 1.30 -7.66
C VAL A 12 10.86 0.50 -6.70
N LEU A 13 10.35 -0.66 -7.12
CA LEU A 13 9.54 -1.53 -6.27
C LEU A 13 10.35 -2.09 -5.09
N ILE A 14 11.60 -2.50 -5.33
CA ILE A 14 12.51 -2.97 -4.27
C ILE A 14 12.77 -1.84 -3.27
N MET A 15 13.10 -0.63 -3.74
CA MET A 15 13.25 0.54 -2.86
C MET A 15 11.98 0.82 -2.05
N GLY A 16 10.82 0.72 -2.70
CA GLY A 16 9.52 0.90 -2.06
C GLY A 16 9.23 -0.14 -0.97
N VAL A 17 9.57 -1.41 -1.20
CA VAL A 17 9.38 -2.51 -0.24
C VAL A 17 10.36 -2.43 0.93
N ILE A 18 11.58 -1.94 0.73
CA ILE A 18 12.58 -1.78 1.80
C ILE A 18 12.12 -0.74 2.84
N SER A 19 11.43 0.31 2.41
CA SER A 19 10.85 1.29 3.33
C SER A 19 9.58 0.71 3.97
N PRO A 20 9.55 0.39 5.27
CA PRO A 20 8.33 -0.12 5.92
C PRO A 20 7.23 0.94 5.81
N GLY A 21 6.34 0.76 4.84
CA GLY A 21 5.22 1.65 4.57
C GLY A 21 4.04 1.42 5.52
N PRO A 22 2.98 2.24 5.43
CA PRO A 22 1.79 2.12 6.27
C PRO A 22 1.17 0.72 6.25
N SER A 23 1.11 0.06 5.09
CA SER A 23 0.55 -1.28 4.95
C SER A 23 1.39 -2.35 5.67
N PHE A 24 2.73 -2.22 5.64
CA PHE A 24 3.62 -3.10 6.39
C PHE A 24 3.42 -2.93 7.90
N ILE A 25 3.36 -1.67 8.37
CA ILE A 25 3.07 -1.35 9.77
C ILE A 25 1.70 -1.89 10.20
N TYR A 26 0.69 -1.82 9.33
CA TYR A 26 -0.65 -2.36 9.60
C TYR A 26 -0.64 -3.89 9.76
N VAL A 27 0.03 -4.61 8.86
CA VAL A 27 0.23 -6.08 8.96
C VAL A 27 0.99 -6.44 10.24
N ALA A 28 2.09 -5.74 10.53
CA ALA A 28 2.89 -5.99 11.73
C ALA A 28 2.10 -5.74 13.01
N ARG A 29 1.31 -4.65 13.05
CA ARG A 29 0.41 -4.33 14.17
C ARG A 29 -0.63 -5.44 14.37
N ASN A 30 -1.29 -5.91 13.31
CA ASN A 30 -2.26 -7.01 13.44
C ASN A 30 -1.59 -8.34 13.84
N ALA A 31 -0.34 -8.59 13.43
CA ALA A 31 0.42 -9.76 13.84
C ALA A 31 0.80 -9.74 15.32
N VAL A 32 1.22 -8.59 15.84
CA VAL A 32 1.69 -8.39 17.22
C VAL A 32 0.55 -8.17 18.20
N ALA A 33 -0.39 -7.29 17.90
CA ALA A 33 -1.47 -6.89 18.81
C ALA A 33 -2.67 -7.86 18.81
N ARG A 34 -2.81 -8.71 17.79
CA ARG A 34 -3.92 -9.68 17.70
C ARG A 34 -3.40 -11.12 17.62
N SER A 35 -3.01 -11.58 16.43
CA SER A 35 -2.39 -12.90 16.27
C SER A 35 -1.67 -13.02 14.92
N ARG A 36 -0.76 -13.99 14.81
CA ARG A 36 -0.04 -14.32 13.55
C ARG A 36 -0.99 -14.53 12.37
N MET A 37 -2.15 -15.18 12.61
CA MET A 37 -3.16 -15.39 11.56
C MET A 37 -3.80 -14.09 11.09
N HIS A 38 -4.09 -13.14 11.99
CA HIS A 38 -4.62 -11.83 11.59
C HIS A 38 -3.61 -11.04 10.76
N GLY A 39 -2.33 -11.12 11.10
CA GLY A 39 -1.25 -10.58 10.26
C GLY A 39 -1.24 -11.18 8.85
N LEU A 40 -1.27 -12.51 8.75
CA LEU A 40 -1.30 -13.21 7.45
C LEU A 40 -2.52 -12.83 6.62
N VAL A 41 -3.71 -12.82 7.22
CA VAL A 41 -4.96 -12.47 6.55
C VAL A 41 -4.98 -11.00 6.10
N THR A 42 -4.41 -10.09 6.89
CA THR A 42 -4.22 -8.68 6.49
C THR A 42 -3.30 -8.59 5.26
N ALA A 43 -2.18 -9.33 5.26
CA ALA A 43 -1.24 -9.34 4.15
C ALA A 43 -1.87 -9.91 2.87
N LEU A 44 -2.67 -10.98 2.99
CA LEU A 44 -3.43 -11.56 1.88
C LEU A 44 -4.47 -10.58 1.32
N GLY A 45 -5.19 -9.86 2.18
CA GLY A 45 -6.11 -8.81 1.76
C GLY A 45 -5.40 -7.72 0.96
N THR A 46 -4.30 -7.20 1.52
CA THR A 46 -3.47 -6.15 0.89
C THR A 46 -2.93 -6.61 -0.47
N GLY A 47 -2.37 -7.83 -0.53
CA GLY A 47 -1.85 -8.41 -1.77
C GLY A 47 -2.92 -8.62 -2.83
N THR A 48 -4.12 -9.03 -2.41
CA THR A 48 -5.28 -9.20 -3.30
C THR A 48 -5.75 -7.85 -3.86
N GLY A 49 -5.82 -6.81 -3.02
CA GLY A 49 -6.15 -5.45 -3.45
C GLY A 49 -5.17 -4.93 -4.50
N ALA A 50 -3.87 -5.10 -4.24
CA ALA A 50 -2.81 -4.75 -5.19
C ALA A 50 -2.92 -5.54 -6.52
N ALA A 51 -3.26 -6.83 -6.46
CA ALA A 51 -3.45 -7.66 -7.65
C ALA A 51 -4.67 -7.20 -8.47
N ILE A 52 -5.81 -6.92 -7.83
CA ILE A 52 -7.01 -6.39 -8.49
C ILE A 52 -6.70 -5.06 -9.18
N PHE A 53 -6.03 -4.15 -8.48
CA PHE A 53 -5.62 -2.87 -9.05
C PHE A 53 -4.68 -3.06 -10.26
N SER A 54 -3.71 -3.97 -10.16
CA SER A 54 -2.77 -4.26 -11.25
C SER A 54 -3.47 -4.82 -12.49
N ILE A 55 -4.41 -5.76 -12.29
CA ILE A 55 -5.23 -6.30 -13.38
C ILE A 55 -6.06 -5.19 -14.03
N MET A 56 -6.70 -4.34 -13.23
CA MET A 56 -7.47 -3.20 -13.74
C MET A 56 -6.59 -2.23 -14.55
N ALA A 57 -5.37 -1.98 -14.08
CA ALA A 57 -4.40 -1.15 -14.79
C ALA A 57 -4.02 -1.74 -16.16
N MET A 58 -3.80 -3.06 -16.22
CA MET A 58 -3.48 -3.78 -17.46
C MET A 58 -4.66 -3.85 -18.44
N MET A 59 -5.89 -3.97 -17.94
CA MET A 59 -7.09 -4.16 -18.78
C MET A 59 -7.53 -2.92 -19.56
N GLY A 60 -6.98 -1.72 -19.29
CA GLY A 60 -7.34 -0.55 -20.11
C GLY A 60 -7.00 0.81 -19.54
N LEU A 61 -6.59 0.91 -18.27
CA LEU A 61 -6.21 2.19 -17.67
C LEU A 61 -5.12 2.88 -18.50
N GLN A 62 -4.15 2.11 -18.99
CA GLN A 62 -3.09 2.67 -19.83
C GLN A 62 -3.62 3.25 -21.15
N LYS A 63 -4.57 2.58 -21.81
CA LYS A 63 -5.18 3.09 -23.06
C LYS A 63 -5.88 4.44 -22.82
N VAL A 64 -6.63 4.53 -21.71
CA VAL A 64 -7.35 5.74 -21.30
C VAL A 64 -6.36 6.89 -21.00
N LEU A 65 -5.29 6.61 -20.26
CA LEU A 65 -4.28 7.61 -19.93
C LEU A 65 -3.49 8.08 -21.17
N THR A 66 -3.23 7.20 -22.15
CA THR A 66 -2.54 7.61 -23.38
C THR A 66 -3.43 8.34 -24.38
N ALA A 67 -4.75 8.23 -24.27
CA ALA A 67 -5.69 8.91 -25.16
C ALA A 67 -5.74 10.44 -24.90
N VAL A 68 -5.46 10.87 -23.67
CA VAL A 68 -5.48 12.28 -23.27
C VAL A 68 -4.15 12.64 -22.56
N PRO A 69 -3.16 13.19 -23.28
CA PRO A 69 -1.84 13.48 -22.73
C PRO A 69 -1.86 14.35 -21.46
N GLU A 70 -2.73 15.35 -21.42
CA GLU A 70 -2.89 16.24 -20.26
C GLU A 70 -3.34 15.50 -19.00
N MET A 71 -4.21 14.48 -19.14
CA MET A 71 -4.65 13.66 -18.02
C MET A 71 -3.52 12.81 -17.46
N PHE A 72 -2.64 12.30 -18.34
CA PHE A 72 -1.47 11.54 -17.90
C PHE A 72 -0.45 12.40 -17.16
N ILE A 73 -0.22 13.63 -17.63
CA ILE A 73 0.64 14.60 -16.95
C ILE A 73 0.02 15.00 -15.61
N GLY A 74 -1.28 15.34 -15.60
CA GLY A 74 -2.01 15.68 -14.39
C GLY A 74 -1.95 14.57 -13.34
N LEU A 75 -2.13 13.31 -13.73
CA LEU A 75 -2.01 12.16 -12.84
C LEU A 75 -0.59 12.02 -12.26
N LYS A 76 0.45 12.19 -13.08
CA LYS A 76 1.85 12.15 -12.61
C LYS A 76 2.15 13.24 -11.60
N VAL A 77 1.73 14.47 -11.88
CA VAL A 77 1.94 15.62 -10.98
C VAL A 77 1.16 15.42 -9.68
N ALA A 78 -0.11 15.05 -9.77
CA ALA A 78 -0.94 14.78 -8.59
C ALA A 78 -0.36 13.64 -7.73
N GLY A 79 0.06 12.54 -8.35
CA GLY A 79 0.73 11.42 -7.67
C GLY A 79 2.04 11.85 -7.01
N GLY A 80 2.88 12.62 -7.70
CA GLY A 80 4.12 13.16 -7.14
C GLY A 80 3.88 14.08 -5.94
N LEU A 81 2.93 15.00 -6.04
CA LEU A 81 2.54 15.89 -4.93
C LEU A 81 1.98 15.10 -3.75
N TYR A 82 1.17 14.08 -4.01
CA TYR A 82 0.64 13.21 -2.96
C TYR A 82 1.76 12.47 -2.22
N LEU A 83 2.74 11.93 -2.94
CA LEU A 83 3.90 11.26 -2.34
C LEU A 83 4.77 12.23 -1.51
N LEU A 84 4.99 13.45 -2.00
CA LEU A 84 5.70 14.49 -1.22
C LEU A 84 4.95 14.83 0.07
N TRP A 85 3.64 15.00 -0.01
CA TRP A 85 2.78 15.26 1.14
C TRP A 85 2.81 14.09 2.14
N LEU A 86 2.72 12.85 1.65
CA LEU A 86 2.79 11.64 2.48
C LEU A 86 4.16 11.52 3.17
N GLY A 87 5.25 11.76 2.43
CA GLY A 87 6.61 11.78 2.97
C GLY A 87 6.77 12.83 4.08
N TYR A 88 6.24 14.04 3.88
CA TYR A 88 6.23 15.09 4.91
C TYR A 88 5.42 14.68 6.14
N LYS A 89 4.25 14.05 5.96
CA LYS A 89 3.41 13.56 7.07
C LYS A 89 4.13 12.49 7.89
N ILE A 90 4.80 11.54 7.24
CA ILE A 90 5.60 10.51 7.91
C ILE A 90 6.76 11.13 8.67
N TYR A 91 7.51 12.05 8.03
CA TYR A 91 8.64 12.74 8.67
C TYR A 91 8.21 13.50 9.93
N ARG A 92 7.09 14.23 9.87
CA ARG A 92 6.55 14.94 11.05
C ARG A 92 6.03 14.01 12.14
N GLY A 93 5.46 12.86 11.77
CA GLY A 93 4.94 11.88 12.71
C GLY A 93 6.01 10.98 13.35
N ALA A 94 7.23 10.96 12.82
CA ALA A 94 8.28 10.03 13.20
C ALA A 94 8.72 10.12 14.68
N ALA A 95 8.54 11.29 15.32
CA ALA A 95 8.86 11.49 16.73
C ALA A 95 7.77 11.01 17.70
N GLN A 96 6.58 10.66 17.21
CA GLN A 96 5.50 10.15 18.06
C GLN A 96 5.71 8.65 18.34
N PRO A 97 5.66 8.22 19.62
CA PRO A 97 5.71 6.81 19.96
C PRO A 97 4.56 6.06 19.27
N MET A 98 4.87 4.98 18.55
CA MET A 98 3.84 4.08 18.06
C MET A 98 3.21 3.36 19.24
N ASP A 99 1.96 3.71 19.57
CA ASP A 99 1.21 3.04 20.61
C ASP A 99 0.73 1.66 20.12
N PHE A 100 1.56 0.65 20.37
CA PHE A 100 1.23 -0.74 20.11
C PHE A 100 0.21 -1.31 21.11
N ALA A 101 -0.09 -0.60 22.21
CA ALA A 101 -1.00 -1.03 23.27
C ALA A 101 -2.44 -0.55 23.06
N ALA A 102 -2.68 0.48 22.24
CA ALA A 102 -4.01 1.03 21.95
C ALA A 102 -4.86 0.18 20.97
N GLY A 103 -4.88 -1.13 21.16
CA GLY A 103 -5.79 -2.05 20.47
C GLY A 103 -6.33 -3.04 21.50
N GLY A 104 -7.43 -2.65 22.14
CA GLY A 104 -8.05 -3.39 23.25
C GLY A 104 -8.01 -4.90 23.06
N MET A 105 -7.49 -5.58 24.08
CA MET A 105 -7.73 -7.00 24.31
C MET A 105 -9.25 -7.25 24.21
N ALA A 106 -9.64 -8.29 23.47
CA ALA A 106 -11.00 -8.85 23.42
C ALA A 106 -12.07 -8.15 22.55
N ALA A 107 -11.85 -8.09 21.25
CA ALA A 107 -12.96 -8.34 20.30
C ALA A 107 -12.46 -9.27 19.21
N GLU A 108 -13.07 -10.44 19.05
CA GLU A 108 -12.87 -11.32 17.89
C GLU A 108 -13.21 -10.52 16.61
N HIS A 109 -12.23 -9.82 16.05
CA HIS A 109 -12.36 -9.31 14.70
C HIS A 109 -12.33 -10.53 13.78
N SER A 110 -13.50 -10.88 13.24
CA SER A 110 -13.62 -11.91 12.21
C SER A 110 -12.50 -11.79 11.18
N LEU A 111 -11.90 -12.91 10.81
CA LEU A 111 -10.85 -12.96 9.78
C LEU A 111 -11.32 -12.31 8.47
N LEU A 112 -12.61 -12.43 8.16
CA LEU A 112 -13.21 -11.78 7.00
C LEU A 112 -13.12 -10.24 7.06
N LYS A 113 -13.35 -9.66 8.24
CA LYS A 113 -13.23 -8.21 8.44
C LYS A 113 -11.79 -7.78 8.32
N THR A 114 -10.86 -8.53 8.90
CA THR A 114 -9.42 -8.30 8.79
C THR A 114 -8.93 -8.38 7.33
N PHE A 115 -9.45 -9.33 6.56
CA PHE A 115 -9.17 -9.45 5.13
C PHE A 115 -9.68 -8.22 4.35
N ARG A 116 -10.93 -7.81 4.61
CA ARG A 116 -11.52 -6.61 3.98
C ARG A 116 -10.77 -5.34 4.34
N ASP A 117 -10.37 -5.18 5.60
CA ASP A 117 -9.57 -4.04 6.04
C ASP A 117 -8.22 -4.01 5.30
N GLY A 118 -7.57 -5.17 5.14
CA GLY A 118 -6.38 -5.31 4.29
C GLY A 118 -6.64 -5.03 2.80
N LEU A 119 -7.79 -5.44 2.26
CA LEU A 119 -8.16 -5.24 0.85
C LEU A 119 -8.27 -3.75 0.47
N TYR A 120 -8.67 -2.89 1.41
CA TYR A 120 -8.83 -1.45 1.20
C TYR A 120 -7.64 -0.61 1.66
N THR A 121 -6.60 -1.24 2.22
CA THR A 121 -5.37 -0.56 2.67
C THR A 121 -4.42 -0.32 1.51
#